data_AF-A0A7X9JDP9-F1
#
_entry.id   AF-A0A7X9JDP9-F1
#
_cell.length_a   1.000
_cell.length_b   1.000
_cell.length_c   1.000
_cell.angle_alpha   90.00
_cell.angle_beta   90.00
_cell.angle_gamma   90.00
#
_symmetry.space_group_name_H-M   'P 1'
#
loop_
_entity.id
_entity.type
_entity.pdbx_description
1 polymer ?
#
loop_
_entity_poly.entity_id
_entity_poly.type
_entity_poly.pdbx_seq_one_letter_code
_entity_poly.pdbx_strand_id
1 'polypeptide(L)'
;MKKVLIVAIVIVAAGWGLYFFSKSDTGSVTLSWNANSEENIGGYKIYYGEEQRTGKCPKGGYANVVDAGKETKYEIKNLKRDVTYYFSTTSYNTEGKESCFSEEVSKKVGIFKLPSWMTFWKK
;
A
#
# COMPACT_ATOMS: atom_id res chain seq x y z
N MET A 1 31.08 -29.95 -29.72
CA MET A 1 31.23 -28.83 -28.77
C MET A 1 30.49 -27.62 -29.31
N LYS A 2 29.55 -27.11 -28.50
CA LYS A 2 28.88 -25.78 -28.46
C LYS A 2 29.48 -24.74 -29.45
N LYS A 3 28.76 -23.98 -30.28
CA LYS A 3 27.52 -23.22 -30.05
C LYS A 3 26.85 -22.88 -31.40
N VAL A 4 25.54 -23.06 -31.50
CA VAL A 4 24.68 -22.54 -32.57
C VAL A 4 24.54 -21.03 -32.38
N LEU A 5 24.97 -20.23 -33.36
CA LEU A 5 24.74 -18.79 -33.40
C LEU A 5 23.30 -18.56 -33.88
N ILE A 6 22.40 -18.18 -32.98
CA ILE A 6 21.06 -17.72 -33.35
C ILE A 6 21.18 -16.31 -33.90
N VAL A 7 20.88 -16.20 -35.18
CA VAL A 7 20.65 -14.97 -35.93
C VAL A 7 19.32 -14.34 -35.47
N ALA A 8 19.37 -13.02 -35.27
CA ALA A 8 18.27 -12.05 -35.33
C ALA A 8 17.01 -12.27 -34.47
N ILE A 9 16.81 -11.37 -33.50
CA ILE A 9 15.60 -10.55 -33.50
C ILE A 9 16.03 -9.08 -33.40
N VAL A 10 16.05 -8.45 -34.56
CA VAL A 10 16.05 -6.99 -34.70
C VAL A 10 14.69 -6.51 -34.21
N ILE A 11 14.61 -5.92 -33.01
CA ILE A 11 13.50 -5.00 -32.72
C ILE A 11 13.94 -3.66 -33.28
N VAL A 12 13.55 -3.44 -34.53
CA VAL A 12 13.55 -2.12 -35.16
C VAL A 12 12.66 -1.23 -34.29
N ALA A 13 13.26 -0.46 -33.39
CA ALA A 13 12.57 0.66 -32.78
C ALA A 13 12.56 1.88 -33.72
N ALA A 14 12.04 1.70 -34.93
CA ALA A 14 11.01 2.60 -35.45
C ALA A 14 9.68 2.32 -34.71
N GLY A 15 9.80 1.95 -33.43
CA GLY A 15 9.05 0.85 -32.87
C GLY A 15 8.45 1.34 -31.60
N TRP A 16 7.14 1.45 -31.64
CA TRP A 16 6.23 0.58 -30.91
C TRP A 16 6.89 -0.19 -29.76
N GLY A 17 7.57 0.52 -28.87
CA GLY A 17 7.81 0.04 -27.54
C GLY A 17 6.41 -0.23 -27.02
N LEU A 18 6.01 -1.50 -27.01
CA LEU A 18 4.94 -1.95 -26.16
C LEU A 18 5.43 -1.63 -24.76
N TYR A 19 5.11 -0.42 -24.33
CA TYR A 19 5.07 -0.03 -22.96
C TYR A 19 4.03 -0.98 -22.38
N PHE A 20 4.50 -2.13 -21.89
CA PHE A 20 3.69 -3.01 -21.07
C PHE A 20 3.40 -2.18 -19.82
N PHE A 21 2.39 -1.32 -19.89
CA PHE A 21 1.73 -0.81 -18.72
C PHE A 21 1.12 -2.03 -18.05
N SER A 22 1.89 -2.67 -17.18
CA SER A 22 1.34 -3.65 -16.26
C SER A 22 0.29 -2.90 -15.44
N LYS A 23 -0.99 -3.09 -15.77
CA LYS A 23 -2.08 -2.61 -14.93
C LYS A 23 -1.95 -3.37 -13.62
N SER A 24 -1.30 -2.74 -12.63
CA SER A 24 -1.21 -3.30 -11.29
C SER A 24 -2.61 -3.38 -10.74
N ASP A 25 -3.06 -4.59 -10.42
CA ASP A 25 -4.35 -4.82 -9.83
C ASP A 25 -4.30 -4.37 -8.36
N THR A 26 -4.69 -3.11 -8.11
CA THR A 26 -4.57 -2.48 -6.80
C THR A 26 -5.92 -2.22 -6.14
N GLY A 27 -6.01 -2.42 -4.83
CA GLY A 27 -7.13 -2.01 -4.00
C GLY A 27 -6.82 -0.80 -3.13
N SER A 28 -7.75 -0.49 -2.23
CA SER A 28 -7.60 0.53 -1.20
C SER A 28 -8.09 0.01 0.15
N VAL A 29 -7.59 0.63 1.22
CA VAL A 29 -8.04 0.43 2.60
C VAL A 29 -8.29 1.79 3.22
N THR A 30 -9.46 1.95 3.83
CA THR A 30 -9.82 3.15 4.57
C THR A 30 -9.59 2.90 6.05
N LEU A 31 -8.71 3.69 6.67
CA LEU A 31 -8.53 3.74 8.11
C LEU A 31 -9.39 4.85 8.70
N SER A 32 -9.85 4.63 9.93
CA SER A 32 -10.50 5.65 10.75
C SER A 32 -10.10 5.43 12.20
N TRP A 33 -9.87 6.51 12.93
CA TRP A 33 -9.44 6.49 14.33
C TRP A 33 -10.14 7.59 15.13
N ASN A 34 -10.12 7.46 16.44
CA ASN A 34 -10.65 8.50 17.33
C ASN A 34 -9.63 9.64 17.44
N ALA A 35 -10.11 10.89 17.40
CA ALA A 35 -9.26 12.03 17.67
C ALA A 35 -8.78 12.02 19.13
N ASN A 36 -7.52 12.40 19.36
CA ASN A 36 -7.02 12.69 20.71
C ASN A 36 -7.70 13.96 21.26
N SER A 37 -7.80 14.05 22.59
CA SER A 37 -8.38 15.20 23.30
C SER A 37 -7.40 16.36 23.53
N GLU A 38 -6.15 16.23 23.11
CA GLU A 38 -5.09 17.21 23.32
C GLU A 38 -5.27 18.41 22.38
N GLU A 39 -5.24 19.64 22.91
CA GLU A 39 -5.47 20.85 22.11
C GLU A 39 -4.33 21.15 21.12
N ASN A 40 -3.12 20.68 21.42
CA ASN A 40 -1.91 20.96 20.64
C ASN A 40 -1.62 19.88 19.58
N ILE A 41 -2.63 19.18 19.07
CA ILE A 41 -2.48 18.22 17.96
C ILE A 41 -2.05 18.96 16.68
N GLY A 42 -0.86 18.63 16.20
CA GLY A 42 -0.34 19.01 14.89
C GLY A 42 -0.97 18.15 13.77
N GLY A 43 -1.13 16.86 14.03
CA GLY A 43 -1.77 15.92 13.11
C GLY A 43 -1.48 14.45 13.44
N TYR A 44 -1.73 13.58 12.47
CA TYR A 44 -1.55 12.13 12.56
C TYR A 44 -0.70 11.61 11.40
N LYS A 45 0.11 10.60 11.69
CA LYS A 45 0.78 9.80 10.65
C LYS A 45 0.25 8.38 10.67
N ILE A 46 0.16 7.77 9.49
CA ILE A 46 -0.24 6.39 9.32
C ILE A 46 0.96 5.62 8.80
N TYR A 47 1.31 4.56 9.50
CA TYR A 47 2.38 3.66 9.14
C TYR A 47 1.81 2.33 8.69
N TYR A 48 2.33 1.78 7.60
CA TYR A 48 1.80 0.54 7.05
C TYR A 48 2.81 -0.28 6.25
N GLY A 49 2.58 -1.59 6.17
CA GLY A 49 3.43 -2.52 5.45
C GLY A 49 2.80 -3.90 5.28
N GLU A 50 3.47 -4.75 4.50
CA GLU A 50 3.08 -6.16 4.31
C GLU A 50 3.58 -7.05 5.47
N GLU A 51 4.39 -6.47 6.37
CA GLU A 51 4.93 -7.11 7.57
C GLU A 51 4.44 -6.40 8.84
N GLN A 52 4.39 -7.15 9.94
CA GLN A 52 4.07 -6.61 11.27
C GLN A 52 5.16 -5.66 11.75
N ARG A 53 4.79 -4.67 12.57
CA ARG A 53 5.78 -3.75 13.09
C ARG A 53 6.79 -4.39 14.02
N THR A 54 8.04 -3.95 13.87
CA THR A 54 9.05 -4.13 14.92
C THR A 54 9.06 -2.94 15.88
N GLY A 55 8.99 -3.21 17.18
CA GLY A 55 9.02 -2.19 18.23
C GLY A 55 7.71 -1.43 18.43
N LYS A 56 7.72 -0.46 19.36
CA LYS A 56 6.54 0.28 19.82
C LYS A 56 6.44 1.72 19.34
N CYS A 57 7.51 2.30 18.81
CA CYS A 57 7.56 3.73 18.43
C CYS A 57 8.26 3.89 17.05
N PRO A 58 8.15 5.05 16.38
CA PRO A 58 8.47 5.27 14.95
C PRO A 58 9.90 5.01 14.41
N LYS A 59 10.74 4.21 15.07
CA LYS A 59 12.13 3.92 14.66
C LYS A 59 12.34 2.48 14.15
N GLY A 60 11.51 2.00 13.22
CA GLY A 60 11.74 0.70 12.56
C GLY A 60 10.52 -0.19 12.36
N GLY A 61 9.31 0.32 12.57
CA GLY A 61 8.10 -0.50 12.51
C GLY A 61 7.73 -0.94 11.09
N TYR A 62 7.57 -0.01 10.17
CA TYR A 62 6.89 -0.24 8.90
C TYR A 62 7.68 0.24 7.70
N ALA A 63 7.37 -0.33 6.52
CA ALA A 63 7.98 0.04 5.26
C ALA A 63 7.49 1.40 4.73
N ASN A 64 6.24 1.80 5.03
CA ASN A 64 5.62 3.01 4.51
C ASN A 64 5.05 3.89 5.62
N VAL A 65 5.05 5.19 5.36
CA VAL A 65 4.43 6.21 6.21
C VAL A 65 3.73 7.25 5.34
N VAL A 66 2.59 7.75 5.79
CA VAL A 66 1.88 8.87 5.19
C VAL A 66 1.40 9.84 6.27
N ASP A 67 1.48 11.13 6.01
CA ASP A 67 0.92 12.17 6.88
C ASP A 67 -0.55 12.37 6.51
N ALA A 68 -1.44 12.16 7.48
CA ALA A 68 -2.88 12.34 7.34
C ALA A 68 -3.34 13.73 7.79
N GLY A 69 -2.43 14.58 8.26
CA GLY A 69 -2.76 15.89 8.81
C GLY A 69 -3.71 15.78 10.00
N LYS A 70 -4.70 16.65 10.07
CA LYS A 70 -5.70 16.67 11.16
C LYS A 70 -6.93 15.78 10.90
N GLU A 71 -6.93 15.03 9.80
CA GLU A 71 -8.02 14.11 9.50
C GLU A 71 -8.03 12.92 10.48
N THR A 72 -9.20 12.35 10.70
CA THR A 72 -9.39 11.11 11.48
C THR A 72 -9.81 9.93 10.62
N LYS A 73 -9.79 10.11 9.31
CA LYS A 73 -10.12 9.12 8.29
C LYS A 73 -9.24 9.31 7.08
N TYR A 74 -8.65 8.23 6.57
CA TYR A 74 -7.75 8.28 5.43
C TYR A 74 -7.87 7.04 4.56
N GLU A 75 -7.87 7.23 3.24
CA GLU A 75 -7.87 6.13 2.28
C GLU A 75 -6.48 5.91 1.69
N ILE A 76 -5.89 4.75 2.00
CA ILE A 76 -4.63 4.31 1.40
C ILE A 76 -4.96 3.56 0.11
N LYS A 77 -4.50 4.10 -1.02
CA LYS A 77 -4.73 3.57 -2.37
C LYS A 77 -3.50 2.80 -2.87
N ASN A 78 -3.63 2.20 -4.05
CA ASN A 78 -2.55 1.52 -4.76
C ASN A 78 -1.94 0.33 -3.99
N LEU A 79 -2.71 -0.29 -3.09
CA LEU A 79 -2.28 -1.47 -2.34
C LEU A 79 -2.44 -2.72 -3.20
N LYS A 80 -1.52 -3.68 -3.11
CA LYS A 80 -1.66 -4.95 -3.85
C LYS A 80 -2.89 -5.71 -3.36
N ARG A 81 -3.72 -6.20 -4.29
CA ARG A 81 -4.86 -7.07 -3.91
C ARG A 81 -4.38 -8.44 -3.44
N ASP A 82 -5.22 -9.08 -2.65
CA ASP A 82 -4.96 -10.38 -2.00
C ASP A 82 -3.78 -10.39 -1.01
N VAL A 83 -3.25 -9.22 -0.65
CA VAL A 83 -2.18 -9.04 0.33
C VAL A 83 -2.75 -8.52 1.65
N THR A 84 -2.24 -9.04 2.77
CA THR A 84 -2.51 -8.51 4.11
C THR A 84 -1.56 -7.38 4.41
N TYR A 85 -2.11 -6.23 4.76
CA TYR A 85 -1.35 -5.09 5.26
C TYR A 85 -1.61 -4.90 6.75
N TYR A 86 -0.58 -4.42 7.45
CA TYR A 86 -0.59 -4.04 8.85
C TYR A 86 -0.50 -2.52 8.93
N PHE A 87 -1.19 -1.94 9.90
CA PHE A 87 -1.31 -0.49 10.05
C PHE A 87 -1.21 -0.08 11.52
N SER A 88 -0.56 1.04 11.79
CA SER A 88 -0.64 1.77 13.05
C SER A 88 -0.72 3.27 12.78
N THR A 89 -1.29 4.03 13.70
CA THR A 89 -1.25 5.49 13.67
C THR A 89 -0.37 6.04 14.78
N THR A 90 0.13 7.25 14.56
CA THR A 90 0.71 8.10 15.60
C THR A 90 0.07 9.47 15.54
N SER A 91 0.16 10.20 16.64
CA SER A 91 -0.16 11.63 16.70
C SER A 91 1.13 12.41 16.86
N TYR A 92 1.19 13.63 16.33
CA TYR A 92 2.27 14.56 16.62
C TYR A 92 1.69 15.90 17.05
N ASN A 93 2.37 16.57 17.98
CA ASN A 93 1.96 17.89 18.45
C ASN A 93 2.43 19.00 17.50
N THR A 94 2.04 20.26 17.76
CA THR A 94 2.46 21.44 16.99
C THR A 94 3.97 21.71 17.00
N GLU A 95 4.71 21.10 17.92
CA GLU A 95 6.18 21.15 18.00
C GLU A 95 6.85 20.02 17.21
N GLY A 96 6.05 19.14 16.57
CA GLY A 96 6.53 18.00 15.79
C GLY A 96 6.93 16.78 16.64
N LYS A 97 6.67 16.78 17.94
CA LYS A 97 6.91 15.64 18.82
C LYS A 97 5.85 14.57 18.58
N GLU A 98 6.31 13.40 18.14
CA GLU A 98 5.46 12.28 17.75
C GLU A 98 5.30 11.24 18.87
N SER A 99 4.09 10.68 18.99
CA SER A 99 3.77 9.60 19.91
C SER A 99 4.35 8.25 19.48
N CYS A 100 4.27 7.26 20.37
CA CYS A 100 4.43 5.86 19.97
C CYS A 100 3.21 5.38 19.15
N PHE A 101 3.34 4.22 18.51
CA PHE A 101 2.29 3.63 17.68
C PHE A 101 1.03 3.31 18.49
N SER A 102 -0.12 3.41 17.83
CA SER A 102 -1.36 2.78 18.25
C SER A 102 -1.24 1.26 18.35
N GLU A 103 -2.32 0.61 18.77
CA GLU A 103 -2.50 -0.81 18.49
C GLU A 103 -2.37 -1.07 16.99
N GLU A 104 -1.72 -2.19 16.64
CA GLU A 104 -1.60 -2.62 15.25
C GLU A 104 -2.90 -3.27 14.81
N VAL A 105 -3.40 -2.86 13.66
CA VAL A 105 -4.53 -3.48 12.99
C VAL A 105 -4.09 -4.07 11.65
N SER A 106 -4.80 -5.08 11.16
CA SER A 106 -4.49 -5.69 9.86
C SER A 106 -5.71 -5.78 8.96
N LYS A 107 -5.48 -5.70 7.65
CA LYS A 107 -6.54 -5.85 6.64
C LYS A 107 -5.99 -6.53 5.40
N LYS A 108 -6.68 -7.59 4.97
CA LYS A 108 -6.47 -8.19 3.65
C LYS A 108 -7.20 -7.38 2.58
N VAL A 109 -6.47 -6.91 1.57
CA VAL A 109 -7.04 -6.15 0.45
C VAL A 109 -7.82 -7.11 -0.44
N GLY A 110 -9.13 -6.89 -0.56
CA GLY A 110 -10.01 -7.78 -1.32
C GLY A 110 -9.70 -7.79 -2.81
N ILE A 111 -9.87 -8.94 -3.46
CA ILE A 111 -9.88 -9.09 -4.92
C ILE A 111 -11.20 -8.61 -5.51
N PHE A 112 -11.19 -8.09 -6.74
CA PHE A 112 -12.43 -7.85 -7.48
C PHE A 112 -13.05 -9.22 -7.80
N LYS A 113 -14.03 -9.64 -7.00
CA LYS A 113 -14.78 -10.87 -7.29
C LYS A 113 -15.76 -10.56 -8.40
N LEU A 114 -15.52 -11.12 -9.58
CA LEU A 114 -16.54 -11.12 -10.63
C LEU A 114 -17.79 -11.82 -10.09
N PRO A 115 -18.99 -11.29 -10.35
CA PRO A 115 -20.23 -11.96 -10.00
C PRO A 115 -20.29 -13.37 -10.60
N SER A 116 -20.97 -14.29 -9.90
CA SER A 116 -21.13 -15.71 -10.33
C SER A 116 -21.70 -15.85 -11.75
N TRP A 117 -22.46 -14.87 -12.24
CA TRP A 117 -23.02 -14.86 -13.60
C TRP A 117 -21.98 -14.55 -14.70
N MET A 118 -20.75 -14.13 -14.35
CA MET A 118 -19.66 -13.89 -15.31
C MET A 118 -18.74 -15.09 -15.53
N THR A 119 -18.90 -16.21 -14.80
CA THR A 119 -18.02 -17.38 -14.90
C THR A 119 -18.45 -18.45 -15.93
N PHE A 120 -19.44 -18.17 -16.79
CA PHE A 120 -20.08 -19.19 -17.64
C PHE A 120 -19.71 -19.16 -19.14
N TRP A 121 -18.50 -18.71 -19.51
CA TRP A 121 -18.03 -18.72 -20.92
C TRP A 121 -16.75 -19.52 -21.14
N LYS A 122 -16.56 -20.60 -20.38
CA LYS A 122 -15.63 -21.67 -20.75
C LYS A 122 -16.39 -23.00 -20.81
N LYS A 123 -16.91 -23.26 -22.01
CA LYS A 123 -17.20 -24.53 -22.69
C LYS A 123 -17.61 -25.73 -21.85
#